data_AF-A0A3S3DZQ2-F1
#
_entry.id   AF-A0A3S3DZQ2-F1
#
_cell.length_a   1.000
_cell.length_b   1.000
_cell.length_c   1.000
_cell.angle_alpha   90.00
_cell.angle_beta   90.00
_cell.angle_gamma   90.00
#
_symmetry.space_group_name_H-M   'P 1'
#
loop_
_entity.id
_entity.type
_entity.pdbx_description
1 polymer ?
#
loop_
_entity_poly.entity_id
_entity_poly.type
_entity_poly.pdbx_seq_one_letter_code
_entity_poly.pdbx_strand_id
1 'polypeptide(L)'
;MPSRSRSGTPEHLTAENLETLAAALAEGKRATVYLREATPSLGIEAGCSAKVVSVEGKTVVIRPKGVNDELPFEAEELRMTRMPPEPAAPARSTPRPAVQRKPALAPDAVAPTPTSASKPPSVPKAPSAPKSSPPKSSPEPVAKTPAAVSTPTPTPRRGKKAQGGVSVTIHAGPDNEWTVTVVNGAKRPSKAVPVTAEAVDRAVRELGEPTAVEAVQSVISEAREATVQRIAALSKELDDARRALEALGATS
;
A
#
# COMPACT_ATOMS: atom_id res chain seq x y z
N MET A 1 -21.18 16.61 46.48
CA MET A 1 -21.86 15.78 45.46
C MET A 1 -20.79 15.17 44.56
N PRO A 2 -20.36 13.92 44.78
CA PRO A 2 -19.40 13.28 43.90
C PRO A 2 -20.10 12.90 42.58
N SER A 3 -19.57 13.41 41.48
CA SER A 3 -20.06 13.15 40.12
C SER A 3 -19.90 11.68 39.80
N ARG A 4 -21.03 11.00 39.61
CA ARG A 4 -21.14 9.59 39.20
C ARG A 4 -20.68 9.47 37.74
N SER A 5 -19.39 9.32 37.51
CA SER A 5 -18.84 9.06 36.18
C SER A 5 -19.36 7.72 35.68
N ARG A 6 -20.07 7.78 34.56
CA ARG A 6 -20.68 6.67 33.82
C ARG A 6 -19.71 5.50 33.67
N SER A 7 -20.14 4.34 34.15
CA SER A 7 -19.79 3.03 33.61
C SER A 7 -20.26 2.96 32.15
N GLY A 8 -19.47 3.53 31.24
CA GLY A 8 -19.62 3.38 29.79
C GLY A 8 -18.60 2.37 29.30
N THR A 9 -18.99 1.54 28.34
CA THR A 9 -18.12 0.65 27.55
C THR A 9 -16.72 1.22 27.34
N PRO A 10 -15.64 0.43 27.47
CA PRO A 10 -14.30 0.93 27.25
C PRO A 10 -14.21 1.49 25.83
N GLU A 11 -14.03 2.80 25.73
CA GLU A 11 -13.95 3.51 24.44
C GLU A 11 -12.69 3.09 23.65
N HIS A 12 -11.73 2.51 24.37
CA HIS A 12 -10.43 2.04 23.90
C HIS A 12 -10.24 0.54 24.14
N LEU A 13 -9.22 -0.05 23.50
CA LEU A 13 -8.82 -1.42 23.73
C LEU A 13 -8.13 -1.55 25.10
N THR A 14 -8.75 -2.31 26.01
CA THR A 14 -8.20 -2.64 27.33
C THR A 14 -7.22 -3.83 27.25
N ALA A 15 -6.42 -4.03 28.29
CA ALA A 15 -5.46 -5.15 28.37
C ALA A 15 -6.14 -6.52 28.18
N GLU A 16 -7.29 -6.75 28.81
CA GLU A 16 -8.07 -7.99 28.66
C GLU A 16 -8.54 -8.21 27.20
N ASN A 17 -8.91 -7.13 26.52
CA ASN A 17 -9.30 -7.18 25.11
C ASN A 17 -8.08 -7.51 24.22
N LEU A 18 -6.89 -6.96 24.53
CA LEU A 18 -5.66 -7.28 23.82
C LEU A 18 -5.27 -8.76 23.97
N GLU A 19 -5.36 -9.31 25.18
CA GLU A 19 -5.12 -10.74 25.42
C GLU A 19 -6.08 -11.62 24.61
N THR A 20 -7.36 -11.23 24.55
CA THR A 20 -8.37 -11.92 23.74
C THR A 20 -8.07 -11.84 22.24
N LEU A 21 -7.63 -10.68 21.74
CA LEU A 21 -7.25 -10.51 20.34
C LEU A 21 -5.95 -11.27 20.02
N ALA A 22 -4.96 -11.26 20.91
CA ALA A 22 -3.71 -11.99 20.76
C ALA A 22 -3.96 -13.51 20.76
N ALA A 23 -4.81 -14.01 21.65
CA ALA A 23 -5.24 -15.41 21.67
C ALA A 23 -5.96 -15.78 20.37
N ALA A 24 -6.86 -14.93 19.87
CA ALA A 24 -7.53 -15.16 18.59
C ALA A 24 -6.55 -15.19 17.41
N LEU A 25 -5.51 -14.34 17.40
CA LEU A 25 -4.46 -14.36 16.39
C LEU A 25 -3.59 -15.61 16.48
N ALA A 26 -3.27 -16.07 17.69
CA ALA A 26 -2.53 -17.31 17.93
C ALA A 26 -3.34 -18.55 17.46
N GLU A 27 -4.66 -18.52 17.60
CA GLU A 27 -5.59 -19.52 17.03
C GLU A 27 -5.73 -19.38 15.49
N GLY A 28 -5.08 -18.40 14.86
CA GLY A 28 -5.15 -18.13 13.42
C GLY A 28 -6.43 -17.40 12.98
N LYS A 29 -7.23 -16.88 13.90
CA LYS A 29 -8.45 -16.11 13.62
C LYS A 29 -8.10 -14.66 13.30
N ARG A 30 -8.83 -14.09 12.33
CA ARG A 30 -8.66 -12.69 11.92
C ARG A 30 -9.42 -11.75 12.85
N ALA A 31 -8.70 -11.05 13.71
CA ALA A 31 -9.23 -9.97 14.53
C ALA A 31 -9.45 -8.68 13.69
N THR A 32 -10.60 -8.03 13.87
CA THR A 32 -10.91 -6.72 13.29
C THR A 32 -11.11 -5.71 14.40
N VAL A 33 -10.43 -4.58 14.30
CA VAL A 33 -10.53 -3.45 15.23
C VAL A 33 -10.91 -2.20 14.46
N TYR A 34 -11.27 -1.13 15.15
CA TYR A 34 -11.57 0.15 14.52
C TYR A 34 -10.67 1.23 15.09
N LEU A 35 -10.27 2.21 14.29
CA LEU A 35 -9.46 3.35 14.75
C LEU A 35 -10.38 4.40 15.37
N ARG A 36 -9.91 5.08 16.41
CA ARG A 36 -10.62 6.21 17.02
C ARG A 36 -10.28 7.52 16.31
N GLU A 37 -9.00 7.77 16.12
CA GLU A 37 -8.49 9.00 15.53
C GLU A 37 -8.31 8.87 14.02
N ALA A 38 -8.49 9.99 13.31
CA ALA A 38 -8.22 10.05 11.88
C ALA A 38 -6.73 10.30 11.66
N THR A 39 -6.14 9.58 10.69
CA THR A 39 -4.79 9.84 10.19
C THR A 39 -4.91 10.31 8.74
N PRO A 40 -5.28 11.59 8.51
CA PRO A 40 -5.65 12.09 7.19
C PRO A 40 -4.47 12.10 6.20
N SER A 41 -3.23 12.16 6.70
CA SER A 41 -2.01 12.03 5.88
C SER A 41 -1.92 10.70 5.13
N LEU A 42 -2.58 9.66 5.65
CA LEU A 42 -2.63 8.31 5.08
C LEU A 42 -4.02 7.97 4.51
N GLY A 43 -4.94 8.95 4.44
CA GLY A 43 -6.31 8.71 3.97
C GLY A 43 -7.15 7.86 4.92
N ILE A 44 -6.80 7.81 6.21
CA ILE A 44 -7.50 7.03 7.23
C ILE A 44 -8.49 7.93 7.97
N GLU A 45 -9.77 7.63 7.87
CA GLU A 45 -10.82 8.33 8.62
C GLU A 45 -10.96 7.79 10.05
N ALA A 46 -11.40 8.67 10.95
CA ALA A 46 -11.79 8.29 12.30
C ALA A 46 -12.89 7.20 12.21
N GLY A 47 -12.72 6.12 12.96
CA GLY A 47 -13.65 5.00 12.94
C GLY A 47 -13.39 3.95 11.87
N CYS A 48 -12.31 4.06 11.08
CA CYS A 48 -11.98 3.10 10.03
C CYS A 48 -11.71 1.70 10.61
N SER A 49 -12.14 0.65 9.91
CA SER A 49 -11.88 -0.74 10.29
C SER A 49 -10.48 -1.15 9.88
N ALA A 50 -9.73 -1.80 10.76
CA ALA A 50 -8.41 -2.34 10.50
C ALA A 50 -8.31 -3.81 10.91
N LYS A 51 -7.45 -4.56 10.22
CA LYS A 51 -7.16 -5.96 10.56
C LYS A 51 -5.94 -6.02 11.45
N VAL A 52 -6.02 -6.78 12.53
CA VAL A 52 -4.85 -6.98 13.41
C VAL A 52 -3.92 -8.02 12.79
N VAL A 53 -2.63 -7.71 12.79
CA VAL A 53 -1.55 -8.58 12.29
C VAL A 53 -0.74 -9.14 13.46
N SER A 54 -0.35 -8.29 14.41
CA SER A 54 0.39 -8.67 15.60
C SER A 54 0.03 -7.77 16.79
N VAL A 55 0.22 -8.27 18.01
CA VAL A 55 0.02 -7.51 19.26
C VAL A 55 1.33 -7.61 20.05
N GLU A 56 1.96 -6.46 20.32
CA GLU A 56 3.20 -6.33 21.08
C GLU A 56 2.97 -5.46 22.31
N GLY A 57 2.63 -6.10 23.43
CA GLY A 57 2.33 -5.40 24.68
C GLY A 57 1.12 -4.47 24.52
N LYS A 58 1.37 -3.16 24.43
CA LYS A 58 0.33 -2.12 24.28
C LYS A 58 0.21 -1.57 22.85
N THR A 59 1.18 -1.90 22.00
CA THR A 59 1.18 -1.53 20.59
C THR A 59 0.62 -2.67 19.75
N VAL A 60 -0.26 -2.34 18.80
CA VAL A 60 -0.93 -3.29 17.93
C VAL A 60 -0.58 -2.95 16.49
N VAL A 61 0.02 -3.90 15.77
CA VAL A 61 0.29 -3.77 14.34
C VAL A 61 -1.00 -4.10 13.60
N ILE A 62 -1.57 -3.10 12.95
CA ILE A 62 -2.82 -3.23 12.20
C ILE A 62 -2.66 -2.79 10.75
N ARG A 63 -3.56 -3.29 9.90
CA ARG A 63 -3.72 -2.87 8.51
C ARG A 63 -5.04 -2.12 8.33
N PRO A 64 -5.06 -0.78 8.37
CA PRO A 64 -6.26 0.03 8.19
C PRO A 64 -6.88 -0.14 6.79
N LYS A 65 -8.21 -0.11 6.70
CA LYS A 65 -8.90 -0.18 5.40
C LYS A 65 -8.62 1.11 4.61
N GLY A 66 -8.00 0.96 3.44
CA GLY A 66 -7.55 2.08 2.59
C GLY A 66 -6.03 2.19 2.51
N VAL A 67 -5.32 1.59 3.47
CA VAL A 67 -3.85 1.55 3.51
C VAL A 67 -3.40 0.09 3.46
N ASN A 68 -2.56 -0.24 2.48
CA ASN A 68 -2.03 -1.60 2.33
C ASN A 68 -0.78 -1.86 3.18
N ASP A 69 -0.50 -0.97 4.13
CA ASP A 69 0.67 -0.99 4.98
C ASP A 69 0.34 -1.48 6.40
N GLU A 70 1.34 -2.04 7.06
CA GLU A 70 1.25 -2.49 8.44
C GLU A 70 1.77 -1.38 9.34
N LEU A 71 0.87 -0.83 10.16
CA LEU A 71 1.15 0.36 10.96
C LEU A 71 1.01 0.00 12.44
N PRO A 72 2.00 0.38 13.27
CA PRO A 72 1.87 0.28 14.71
C PRO A 72 0.91 1.36 15.21
N PHE A 73 -0.12 0.95 15.94
CA PHE A 73 -1.06 1.84 16.63
C PHE A 73 -1.14 1.45 18.09
N GLU A 74 -1.40 2.42 18.96
CA GLU A 74 -1.54 2.13 20.39
C GLU A 74 -2.94 1.57 20.70
N ALA A 75 -3.04 0.74 21.74
CA ALA A 75 -4.34 0.20 22.19
C ALA A 75 -5.34 1.30 22.59
N GLU A 76 -4.86 2.48 22.97
CA GLU A 76 -5.70 3.64 23.30
C GLU A 76 -6.32 4.31 22.07
N GLU A 77 -5.74 4.11 20.89
CA GLU A 77 -6.21 4.66 19.62
C GLU A 77 -7.17 3.70 18.90
N LEU A 78 -7.35 2.48 19.42
CA LEU A 78 -8.13 1.41 18.81
C LEU A 78 -9.35 1.03 19.67
N ARG A 79 -10.40 0.56 19.03
CA ARG A 79 -11.64 0.09 19.68
C ARG A 79 -12.11 -1.25 19.11
N MET A 80 -12.74 -2.05 19.97
CA MET A 80 -13.28 -3.38 19.62
C MET A 80 -14.56 -3.29 18.78
N THR A 81 -15.36 -2.23 18.98
CA THR A 81 -16.67 -2.04 18.34
C THR A 81 -16.70 -0.77 17.49
N ARG A 82 -17.41 -0.81 16.36
CA ARG A 82 -17.61 0.37 15.53
C ARG A 82 -18.55 1.35 16.25
N MET A 83 -18.01 2.36 16.94
CA MET A 83 -18.81 3.55 17.23
C MET A 83 -19.09 4.25 15.88
N PRO A 84 -20.36 4.53 15.54
CA PRO A 84 -20.68 5.39 14.42
C PRO A 84 -19.93 6.71 14.59
N PRO A 85 -19.37 7.32 13.53
CA PRO A 85 -18.99 8.72 13.61
C PRO A 85 -20.22 9.50 14.10
N GLU A 86 -20.01 10.40 15.05
CA GLU A 86 -21.06 11.28 15.55
C GLU A 86 -21.75 11.91 14.32
N PRO A 87 -23.06 11.68 14.13
CA PRO A 87 -23.74 12.19 12.96
C PRO A 87 -23.70 13.72 13.03
N ALA A 88 -23.02 14.34 12.06
CA ALA A 88 -23.42 15.66 11.61
C ALA A 88 -24.93 15.57 11.33
N ALA A 89 -25.70 16.25 12.18
CA ALA A 89 -27.15 16.47 12.16
C ALA A 89 -28.01 15.49 11.34
N PRO A 90 -28.94 14.74 11.97
CA PRO A 90 -29.84 13.86 11.23
C PRO A 90 -30.80 14.67 10.33
N ALA A 91 -30.59 14.59 9.01
CA ALA A 91 -31.67 14.78 8.06
C ALA A 91 -32.72 13.69 8.32
N ARG A 92 -33.79 14.11 8.98
CA ARG A 92 -34.93 13.36 9.50
C ARG A 92 -35.59 12.50 8.40
N SER A 93 -35.16 11.26 8.22
CA SER A 93 -35.93 10.25 7.51
C SER A 93 -36.96 9.65 8.47
N THR A 94 -38.19 10.18 8.44
CA THR A 94 -39.33 9.69 9.22
C THR A 94 -39.75 8.29 8.78
N PRO A 95 -40.04 7.37 9.72
CA PRO A 95 -40.56 6.04 9.40
C PRO A 95 -42.03 6.12 8.96
N ARG A 96 -42.40 5.26 8.01
CA ARG A 96 -43.76 5.05 7.50
C ARG A 96 -44.58 4.23 8.50
N PRO A 97 -45.81 4.66 8.82
CA PRO A 97 -46.92 3.72 8.99
C PRO A 97 -48.03 3.97 7.96
N ALA A 98 -48.61 2.88 7.47
CA ALA A 98 -49.77 2.85 6.61
C ALA A 98 -51.05 3.26 7.36
N VAL A 99 -51.94 4.05 6.74
CA VAL A 99 -53.40 3.77 6.56
C VAL A 99 -53.93 4.74 5.48
N GLN A 100 -54.85 4.20 4.69
CA GLN A 100 -55.56 4.72 3.53
C GLN A 100 -56.36 6.01 3.77
N ARG A 101 -56.46 6.87 2.74
CA ARG A 101 -57.72 7.27 2.06
C ARG A 101 -57.43 8.26 0.92
N LYS A 102 -57.77 7.86 -0.31
CA LYS A 102 -58.12 8.73 -1.45
C LYS A 102 -59.45 9.46 -1.15
N PRO A 103 -59.95 10.37 -2.01
CA PRO A 103 -59.29 11.28 -2.96
C PRO A 103 -59.84 12.74 -2.83
N ALA A 104 -59.26 13.73 -3.53
CA ALA A 104 -59.98 14.63 -4.45
C ALA A 104 -59.32 16.02 -4.66
N LEU A 105 -59.43 16.48 -5.92
CA LEU A 105 -59.53 17.87 -6.40
C LEU A 105 -58.25 18.72 -6.52
N ALA A 106 -57.78 18.82 -7.77
CA ALA A 106 -57.27 20.07 -8.35
C ALA A 106 -58.40 21.14 -8.36
N PRO A 107 -58.17 22.47 -8.50
CA PRO A 107 -57.48 23.07 -9.66
C PRO A 107 -56.74 24.42 -9.44
N ASP A 108 -56.07 24.83 -10.52
CA ASP A 108 -55.80 26.17 -11.09
C ASP A 108 -55.15 27.34 -10.33
N ALA A 109 -54.11 27.87 -11.02
CA ALA A 109 -53.80 29.27 -11.35
C ALA A 109 -53.56 30.27 -10.18
N VAL A 110 -52.60 31.19 -10.20
CA VAL A 110 -52.37 32.26 -11.18
C VAL A 110 -50.99 32.89 -10.86
N ALA A 111 -50.17 33.14 -11.88
CA ALA A 111 -49.00 34.02 -11.80
C ALA A 111 -49.43 35.51 -11.73
N PRO A 112 -48.62 36.43 -11.18
CA PRO A 112 -47.81 37.22 -12.11
C PRO A 112 -46.44 37.66 -11.58
N THR A 113 -45.46 37.66 -12.49
CA THR A 113 -44.28 38.54 -12.46
C THR A 113 -44.66 39.97 -12.84
N PRO A 114 -43.90 40.99 -12.43
CA PRO A 114 -43.02 41.65 -13.41
C PRO A 114 -41.66 42.08 -12.79
N THR A 115 -40.52 41.83 -13.45
CA THR A 115 -39.79 42.76 -14.36
C THR A 115 -38.69 43.52 -13.61
N SER A 116 -37.40 43.17 -13.81
CA SER A 116 -36.48 43.66 -14.87
C SER A 116 -35.68 44.87 -14.36
N ALA A 117 -34.42 45.16 -14.68
CA ALA A 117 -33.37 44.63 -15.55
C ALA A 117 -32.04 45.13 -14.91
N SER A 118 -30.85 44.60 -15.18
CA SER A 118 -30.14 44.87 -16.43
C SER A 118 -28.94 43.94 -16.59
N LYS A 119 -28.95 43.23 -17.72
CA LYS A 119 -27.81 42.70 -18.51
C LYS A 119 -27.31 43.88 -19.42
N PRO A 120 -26.48 43.76 -20.49
CA PRO A 120 -25.67 42.65 -21.05
C PRO A 120 -24.33 43.16 -21.69
N PRO A 121 -23.79 42.62 -22.81
CA PRO A 121 -23.48 41.24 -23.22
C PRO A 121 -22.02 41.06 -23.69
N SER A 122 -21.59 39.82 -23.94
CA SER A 122 -20.70 39.52 -25.08
C SER A 122 -21.11 38.19 -25.70
N VAL A 123 -21.18 38.16 -27.03
CA VAL A 123 -21.75 37.13 -27.90
C VAL A 123 -20.63 36.60 -28.85
N PRO A 124 -20.88 35.70 -29.83
CA PRO A 124 -20.47 34.28 -29.83
C PRO A 124 -19.52 33.91 -31.01
N LYS A 125 -19.05 32.64 -31.09
CA LYS A 125 -19.00 31.82 -32.35
C LYS A 125 -18.23 30.49 -32.19
N ALA A 126 -18.87 29.39 -32.59
CA ALA A 126 -18.25 28.24 -33.29
C ALA A 126 -18.10 28.61 -34.80
N PRO A 127 -17.36 27.92 -35.72
CA PRO A 127 -17.16 26.45 -35.82
C PRO A 127 -15.82 25.95 -36.48
N SER A 128 -15.72 24.62 -36.64
CA SER A 128 -15.01 23.86 -37.72
C SER A 128 -13.47 23.69 -37.73
N ALA A 129 -13.08 22.43 -37.98
CA ALA A 129 -11.74 21.80 -38.10
C ALA A 129 -10.79 22.42 -39.17
N PRO A 130 -9.47 22.11 -39.19
CA PRO A 130 -8.98 20.84 -39.78
C PRO A 130 -7.63 20.26 -39.25
N LYS A 131 -7.43 18.95 -39.51
CA LYS A 131 -6.21 18.25 -39.99
C LYS A 131 -4.84 18.55 -39.36
N SER A 132 -4.20 17.48 -38.83
CA SER A 132 -2.84 17.05 -39.23
C SER A 132 -2.52 15.63 -38.72
N SER A 133 -2.78 14.62 -39.55
CA SER A 133 -1.80 13.57 -39.90
C SER A 133 -1.12 14.04 -41.20
N PRO A 134 0.06 13.55 -41.70
CA PRO A 134 0.62 12.18 -41.68
C PRO A 134 2.22 12.24 -41.59
N PRO A 135 3.09 11.30 -42.07
CA PRO A 135 2.83 10.12 -42.88
C PRO A 135 3.56 8.81 -42.56
N LYS A 136 2.88 7.78 -43.08
CA LYS A 136 3.32 6.44 -43.41
C LYS A 136 3.75 6.48 -44.88
N SER A 137 4.96 6.02 -45.20
CA SER A 137 5.35 5.65 -46.57
C SER A 137 6.37 4.51 -46.53
N SER A 138 5.91 3.31 -46.85
CA SER A 138 6.67 2.25 -47.53
C SER A 138 6.66 2.59 -49.04
N PRO A 139 7.63 2.15 -49.89
CA PRO A 139 7.65 0.76 -50.38
C PRO A 139 9.05 0.13 -50.63
N GLU A 140 9.05 -1.21 -50.61
CA GLU A 140 9.92 -2.22 -51.28
C GLU A 140 10.23 -1.95 -52.78
N PRO A 141 10.93 -2.82 -53.57
CA PRO A 141 11.65 -4.10 -53.29
C PRO A 141 12.99 -4.27 -54.05
N VAL A 142 13.82 -5.28 -53.68
CA VAL A 142 14.41 -6.21 -54.68
C VAL A 142 14.52 -7.61 -54.08
N ALA A 143 13.84 -8.55 -54.72
CA ALA A 143 13.80 -9.97 -54.42
C ALA A 143 15.09 -10.70 -54.79
N LYS A 144 15.34 -11.84 -54.12
CA LYS A 144 15.72 -13.15 -54.71
C LYS A 144 15.79 -14.23 -53.61
N THR A 145 14.77 -15.09 -53.56
CA THR A 145 14.80 -16.46 -53.00
C THR A 145 15.43 -17.41 -54.05
N PRO A 146 15.88 -18.67 -53.75
CA PRO A 146 15.00 -19.77 -53.31
C PRO A 146 15.58 -20.77 -52.25
N ALA A 147 14.70 -21.14 -51.30
CA ALA A 147 14.32 -22.48 -50.85
C ALA A 147 15.25 -23.45 -50.06
N ALA A 148 14.59 -24.13 -49.10
CA ALA A 148 14.93 -25.35 -48.34
C ALA A 148 15.80 -25.11 -47.08
N VAL A 149 15.47 -25.53 -45.84
CA VAL A 149 14.69 -26.67 -45.35
C VAL A 149 14.02 -26.32 -44.00
N SER A 150 12.75 -26.71 -43.91
CA SER A 150 11.84 -26.92 -42.77
C SER A 150 12.35 -26.72 -41.32
N THR A 151 11.88 -25.65 -40.68
CA THR A 151 11.72 -25.58 -39.22
C THR A 151 10.35 -26.13 -38.80
N PRO A 152 10.25 -27.08 -37.85
CA PRO A 152 9.07 -27.17 -37.01
C PRO A 152 9.25 -26.18 -35.85
N THR A 153 8.59 -25.04 -35.95
CA THR A 153 8.33 -24.13 -34.82
C THR A 153 7.72 -24.95 -33.67
N PRO A 154 8.33 -25.01 -32.47
CA PRO A 154 7.64 -25.57 -31.32
C PRO A 154 6.52 -24.60 -30.94
N THR A 155 5.30 -24.97 -31.32
CA THR A 155 4.05 -24.44 -30.78
C THR A 155 4.19 -24.32 -29.26
N PRO A 156 3.82 -23.20 -28.63
CA PRO A 156 3.85 -23.10 -27.17
C PRO A 156 2.87 -24.15 -26.64
N ARG A 157 3.42 -25.29 -26.19
CA ARG A 157 2.65 -26.33 -25.52
C ARG A 157 1.98 -25.64 -24.34
N ARG A 158 0.65 -25.53 -24.43
CA ARG A 158 -0.23 -25.15 -23.35
C ARG A 158 0.13 -26.03 -22.14
N GLY A 159 0.94 -25.46 -21.26
CA GLY A 159 1.49 -26.11 -20.10
C GLY A 159 0.35 -26.47 -19.14
N LYS A 160 0.21 -27.77 -18.93
CA LYS A 160 -0.59 -28.46 -17.91
C LYS A 160 -0.74 -27.59 -16.65
N LYS A 161 -1.98 -27.39 -16.20
CA LYS A 161 -2.34 -26.69 -14.95
C LYS A 161 -1.42 -27.17 -13.83
N ALA A 162 -0.43 -26.37 -13.46
CA ALA A 162 0.53 -26.71 -12.41
C ALA A 162 -0.25 -26.87 -11.10
N GLN A 163 -0.40 -28.11 -10.66
CA GLN A 163 -0.86 -28.43 -9.32
C GLN A 163 0.16 -27.83 -8.34
N GLY A 164 -0.32 -27.23 -7.25
CA GLY A 164 0.39 -26.22 -6.46
C GLY A 164 1.85 -26.52 -6.15
N GLY A 165 2.73 -25.59 -6.52
CA GLY A 165 4.12 -25.50 -6.06
C GLY A 165 4.38 -24.13 -5.45
N VAL A 166 5.30 -24.04 -4.50
CA VAL A 166 5.75 -22.76 -3.93
C VAL A 166 7.13 -22.47 -4.50
N SER A 167 7.29 -21.33 -5.17
CA SER A 167 8.59 -20.82 -5.62
C SER A 167 8.96 -19.61 -4.77
N VAL A 168 10.15 -19.62 -4.18
CA VAL A 168 10.70 -18.51 -3.43
C VAL A 168 11.88 -17.98 -4.22
N THR A 169 11.82 -16.72 -4.64
CA THR A 169 12.89 -16.05 -5.37
C THR A 169 13.48 -14.97 -4.48
N ILE A 170 14.79 -15.04 -4.29
CA ILE A 170 15.56 -14.10 -3.47
C ILE A 170 16.34 -13.20 -4.41
N HIS A 171 16.22 -11.89 -4.23
CA HIS A 171 16.95 -10.88 -4.97
C HIS A 171 17.96 -10.20 -4.04
N ALA A 172 19.24 -10.20 -4.45
CA ALA A 172 20.29 -9.40 -3.84
C ALA A 172 20.43 -8.09 -4.65
N GLY A 173 20.06 -6.96 -4.03
CA GLY A 173 20.15 -5.63 -4.63
C GLY A 173 21.53 -4.97 -4.47
N PRO A 174 21.81 -3.91 -5.25
CA PRO A 174 23.12 -3.24 -5.31
C PRO A 174 23.54 -2.51 -4.02
N ASP A 175 22.64 -2.35 -3.05
CA ASP A 175 22.89 -1.70 -1.76
C ASP A 175 22.71 -2.66 -0.56
N ASN A 176 22.94 -3.96 -0.78
CA ASN A 176 22.68 -5.01 0.23
C ASN A 176 21.22 -5.09 0.66
N GLU A 177 20.32 -4.61 -0.20
CA GLU A 177 18.90 -4.78 -0.03
C GLU A 177 18.53 -6.18 -0.51
N TRP A 178 18.20 -7.06 0.43
CA TRP A 178 17.71 -8.39 0.10
C TRP A 178 16.19 -8.38 0.09
N THR A 179 15.60 -8.86 -0.99
CA THR A 179 14.14 -9.00 -1.07
C THR A 179 13.74 -10.42 -1.45
N VAL A 180 12.64 -10.89 -0.87
CA VAL A 180 12.08 -12.21 -1.16
C VAL A 180 10.73 -12.05 -1.81
N THR A 181 10.53 -12.75 -2.91
CA THR A 181 9.23 -12.88 -3.57
C THR A 181 8.79 -14.33 -3.53
N VAL A 182 7.58 -14.57 -3.05
CA VAL A 182 7.01 -15.92 -2.94
C VAL A 182 5.85 -16.07 -3.93
N VAL A 183 5.87 -17.13 -4.73
CA VAL A 183 4.83 -17.50 -5.70
C VAL A 183 4.22 -18.83 -5.27
N ASN A 184 2.93 -18.85 -4.93
CA ASN A 184 2.19 -20.09 -4.63
C ASN A 184 1.30 -20.48 -5.81
N GLY A 185 1.72 -21.49 -6.57
CA GLY A 185 0.99 -22.07 -7.70
C GLY A 185 0.84 -21.08 -8.86
N ALA A 186 -0.30 -21.13 -9.55
CA ALA A 186 -0.62 -20.21 -10.65
C ALA A 186 -1.04 -18.79 -10.19
N LYS A 187 -0.82 -18.43 -8.91
CA LYS A 187 -1.15 -17.10 -8.37
C LYS A 187 -0.02 -16.12 -8.67
N ARG A 188 -0.36 -14.82 -8.73
CA ARG A 188 0.64 -13.77 -8.92
C ARG A 188 1.71 -13.82 -7.82
N PRO A 189 2.97 -13.47 -8.13
CA PRO A 189 4.00 -13.28 -7.12
C PRO A 189 3.53 -12.33 -6.04
N SER A 190 3.81 -12.69 -4.78
CA SER A 190 3.61 -11.79 -3.64
C SER A 190 4.54 -10.57 -3.75
N LYS A 191 4.17 -9.49 -3.07
CA LYS A 191 4.98 -8.27 -3.01
C LYS A 191 6.35 -8.62 -2.42
N ALA A 192 7.40 -8.02 -2.98
CA ALA A 192 8.75 -8.16 -2.46
C ALA A 192 8.79 -7.75 -0.99
N VAL A 193 9.23 -8.68 -0.13
CA VAL A 193 9.39 -8.45 1.32
C VAL A 193 10.88 -8.21 1.58
N PRO A 194 11.26 -7.09 2.22
CA PRO A 194 12.65 -6.85 2.60
C PRO A 194 13.06 -7.84 3.70
N VAL A 195 14.25 -8.41 3.56
CA VAL A 195 14.84 -9.35 4.53
C VAL A 195 16.29 -8.98 4.81
N THR A 196 16.82 -9.44 5.93
CA THR A 196 18.24 -9.26 6.24
C THR A 196 19.08 -10.32 5.54
N ALA A 197 20.31 -9.95 5.16
CA ALA A 197 21.26 -10.89 4.55
C ALA A 197 21.55 -12.10 5.46
N GLU A 198 21.59 -11.90 6.78
CA GLU A 198 21.79 -12.99 7.75
C GLU A 198 20.60 -13.95 7.83
N ALA A 199 19.37 -13.46 7.67
CA ALA A 199 18.19 -14.32 7.61
C ALA A 199 18.21 -15.19 6.34
N VAL A 200 18.68 -14.63 5.22
CA VAL A 200 18.87 -15.37 3.96
C VAL A 200 19.96 -16.44 4.11
N ASP A 201 21.14 -16.11 4.65
CA ASP A 201 22.21 -17.10 4.88
C ASP A 201 21.72 -18.24 5.80
N ARG A 202 21.00 -17.93 6.89
CA ARG A 202 20.43 -18.96 7.77
C ARG A 202 19.44 -19.87 7.05
N ALA A 203 18.50 -19.29 6.29
CA ALA A 203 17.51 -20.06 5.53
C ALA A 203 18.16 -20.95 4.45
N VAL A 204 19.19 -20.44 3.76
CA VAL A 204 19.89 -21.19 2.72
C VAL A 204 20.77 -22.29 3.31
N ARG A 205 21.36 -22.08 4.50
CA ARG A 205 22.03 -23.15 5.26
C ARG A 205 21.08 -24.25 5.69
N GLU A 206 19.87 -23.90 6.14
CA GLU A 206 18.84 -24.88 6.51
C GLU A 206 18.33 -25.68 5.31
N LEU A 207 18.30 -25.08 4.11
CA LEU A 207 18.00 -25.78 2.85
C LEU A 207 19.07 -26.81 2.47
N GLY A 208 20.29 -26.69 3.00
CA GLY A 208 21.36 -27.67 2.83
C GLY A 208 21.96 -27.73 1.42
N GLU A 209 21.77 -26.69 0.60
CA GLU A 209 22.33 -26.60 -0.75
C GLU A 209 23.64 -25.81 -0.72
N PRO A 210 24.81 -26.48 -0.85
CA PRO A 210 26.10 -25.85 -0.58
C PRO A 210 26.45 -24.73 -1.57
N THR A 211 26.03 -24.85 -2.84
CA THR A 211 26.33 -23.85 -3.88
C THR A 211 25.65 -22.52 -3.59
N ALA A 212 24.39 -22.54 -3.16
CA ALA A 212 23.64 -21.35 -2.77
C ALA A 212 24.19 -20.74 -1.48
N VAL A 213 24.63 -21.57 -0.51
CA VAL A 213 25.28 -21.06 0.71
C VAL A 213 26.56 -20.29 0.34
N GLU A 214 27.42 -20.88 -0.49
CA GLU A 214 28.66 -20.23 -0.94
C GLU A 214 28.38 -18.95 -1.74
N ALA A 215 27.42 -18.98 -2.66
CA ALA A 215 27.05 -17.81 -3.44
C ALA A 215 26.52 -16.66 -2.56
N VAL A 216 25.64 -16.96 -1.60
CA VAL A 216 25.12 -15.96 -0.66
C VAL A 216 26.23 -15.40 0.22
N GLN A 217 27.14 -16.24 0.72
CA GLN A 217 28.26 -15.79 1.54
C GLN A 217 29.27 -14.95 0.77
N SER A 218 29.51 -15.25 -0.52
CA SER A 218 30.33 -14.40 -1.38
C SER A 218 29.75 -12.99 -1.45
N VAL A 219 28.44 -12.87 -1.73
CA VAL A 219 27.76 -11.57 -1.81
C VAL A 219 27.81 -10.83 -0.46
N ILE A 220 27.59 -11.53 0.66
CA ILE A 220 27.66 -10.92 2.00
C ILE A 220 29.09 -10.48 2.36
N SER A 221 30.10 -11.21 1.92
CA SER A 221 31.51 -10.86 2.19
C SER A 221 31.93 -9.65 1.38
N GLU A 222 31.62 -9.62 0.07
CA GLU A 222 31.84 -8.46 -0.81
C GLU A 222 31.15 -7.20 -0.27
N ALA A 223 29.93 -7.34 0.24
CA ALA A 223 29.18 -6.27 0.88
C ALA A 223 29.89 -5.69 2.12
N ARG A 224 30.44 -6.56 2.97
CA ARG A 224 31.20 -6.16 4.16
C ARG A 224 32.47 -5.44 3.75
N GLU A 225 33.19 -5.97 2.76
CA GLU A 225 34.41 -5.35 2.23
C GLU A 225 34.11 -3.97 1.62
N ALA A 226 33.06 -3.84 0.82
CA ALA A 226 32.64 -2.55 0.26
C ALA A 226 32.31 -1.53 1.36
N THR A 227 31.69 -1.97 2.44
CA THR A 227 31.37 -1.12 3.60
C THR A 227 32.65 -0.69 4.33
N VAL A 228 33.56 -1.62 4.58
CA VAL A 228 34.86 -1.33 5.21
C VAL A 228 35.68 -0.37 4.36
N GLN A 229 35.69 -0.54 3.04
CA GLN A 229 36.37 0.38 2.11
C GLN A 229 35.76 1.77 2.15
N ARG A 230 34.42 1.89 2.16
CA ARG A 230 33.74 3.19 2.30
C ARG A 230 34.09 3.87 3.63
N ILE A 231 34.11 3.13 4.74
CA ILE A 231 34.50 3.67 6.06
C ILE A 231 35.97 4.13 6.04
N ALA A 232 36.87 3.34 5.45
CA ALA A 232 38.29 3.69 5.37
C ALA A 232 38.55 4.92 4.48
N ALA A 233 37.79 5.08 3.40
CA ALA A 233 37.84 6.28 2.55
C ALA A 233 37.37 7.51 3.33
N LEU A 234 36.20 7.42 3.98
CA LEU A 234 35.65 8.52 4.79
C LEU A 234 36.55 8.86 5.98
N SER A 235 37.17 7.88 6.64
CA SER A 235 38.08 8.14 7.75
C SER A 235 39.32 8.90 7.28
N LYS A 236 39.87 8.54 6.11
CA LYS A 236 41.00 9.25 5.52
C LYS A 236 40.67 10.70 5.20
N GLU A 237 39.50 10.95 4.60
CA GLU A 237 39.02 12.31 4.32
C GLU A 237 38.87 13.14 5.62
N LEU A 238 38.36 12.53 6.70
CA LEU A 238 38.25 13.20 7.99
C LEU A 238 39.62 13.48 8.62
N ASP A 239 40.58 12.58 8.51
CA ASP A 239 41.94 12.80 9.02
C ASP A 239 42.68 13.89 8.24
N ASP A 240 42.53 13.93 6.91
CA ASP A 240 43.08 14.99 6.07
C ASP A 240 42.46 16.36 6.41
N ALA A 241 41.13 16.42 6.60
CA ALA A 241 40.43 17.63 7.02
C ALA A 241 40.87 18.10 8.42
N ARG A 242 41.08 17.17 9.36
CA ARG A 242 41.60 17.48 10.71
C ARG A 242 43.01 18.05 10.65
N ARG A 243 43.90 17.46 9.86
CA ARG A 243 45.27 17.98 9.66
C ARG A 243 45.29 19.37 9.04
N ALA A 244 44.40 19.63 8.08
CA ALA A 244 44.26 20.96 7.48
C ALA A 244 43.81 22.00 8.52
N LEU A 245 42.89 21.63 9.42
CA LEU A 245 42.43 22.50 10.50
C LEU A 245 43.53 22.73 11.55
N GLU A 246 44.28 21.70 11.93
CA GLU A 246 45.45 21.83 12.81
C GLU A 246 46.51 22.74 12.20
N ALA A 247 46.80 22.64 10.90
CA ALA A 247 47.75 23.52 10.23
C ALA A 247 47.31 24.99 10.25
N LEU A 248 46.01 25.25 10.14
CA LEU A 248 45.44 26.59 10.23
C LEU A 248 45.43 27.13 11.67
N GLY A 249 45.16 26.27 12.66
CA GLY A 249 45.15 26.62 14.08
C GLY A 249 46.53 26.74 14.71
N ALA A 250 47.54 26.01 14.22
CA ALA A 250 48.93 26.10 14.67
C ALA A 250 49.67 27.34 14.14
N THR A 251 49.05 28.08 13.21
CA THR A 251 49.57 29.34 12.64
C THR A 251 49.04 30.58 13.38
N SER A 252 48.20 30.42 14.42
CA SER A 252 47.71 31.51 15.27
C SER A 252 48.29 31.45 16.68
#